data_AF-A0A957Q3U1-F1
#
_entry.id   AF-A0A957Q3U1-F1
#
_cell.length_a   1.000
_cell.length_b   1.000
_cell.length_c   1.000
_cell.angle_alpha   90.00
_cell.angle_beta   90.00
_cell.angle_gamma   90.00
#
_symmetry.space_group_name_H-M   'P 1'
#
loop_
_entity.id
_entity.type
_entity.pdbx_description
1 polymer ?
#
loop_
_entity_poly.entity_id
_entity_poly.type
_entity_poly.pdbx_seq_one_letter_code
_entity_poly.pdbx_strand_id
1 'polypeptide(L)'
;MQAVAEVKKINGDSEVAAKSAATYLEQILPLPCQLGKGHQLPSGNWRFLVLCNIPEIERLQTVATLQIDADSGQVIPLTDSEQRDATERILIAQAKARNRLPLRDGYIPQLFACQQANLYLGKEVGLLFAAIDPVFVPIDDPVWQLSIMF
;
A
#
# COMPACT_ATOMS: atom_id res chain seq x y z
N MET A 1 -22.71 29.26 -1.75
CA MET A 1 -22.46 29.01 -0.31
C MET A 1 -22.26 27.52 -0.13
N GLN A 2 -21.01 27.06 -0.07
CA GLN A 2 -20.67 25.67 0.25
C GLN A 2 -20.49 25.54 1.76
N ALA A 3 -21.21 24.60 2.37
CA ALA A 3 -21.06 24.26 3.78
C ALA A 3 -19.67 23.63 3.98
N VAL A 4 -18.78 24.36 4.64
CA VAL A 4 -17.54 23.84 5.18
C VAL A 4 -17.93 23.01 6.40
N ALA A 5 -17.97 21.69 6.24
CA ALA A 5 -18.12 20.80 7.38
C ALA A 5 -16.89 21.00 8.29
N GLU A 6 -17.11 21.58 9.47
CA GLU A 6 -16.10 21.69 10.50
C GLU A 6 -15.56 20.30 10.82
N VAL A 7 -14.28 20.12 10.53
CA VAL A 7 -13.52 18.95 10.95
C VAL A 7 -13.49 18.99 12.48
N LYS A 8 -14.36 18.20 13.11
CA LYS A 8 -14.29 17.93 14.56
C LYS A 8 -12.87 17.46 14.86
N LYS A 9 -12.10 18.31 15.54
CA LYS A 9 -10.80 17.99 16.12
C LYS A 9 -10.93 16.66 16.84
N ILE A 10 -10.06 15.72 16.49
CA ILE A 10 -9.97 14.45 17.18
C ILE A 10 -9.34 14.74 18.55
N ASN A 11 -10.18 14.95 19.55
CA ASN A 11 -9.78 15.28 20.91
C ASN A 11 -9.56 13.97 21.69
N GLY A 12 -8.37 13.76 22.24
CA GLY A 12 -8.06 12.71 23.23
C GLY A 12 -7.81 11.30 22.65
N ASP A 13 -8.77 10.73 21.92
CA ASP A 13 -8.74 9.31 21.52
C ASP A 13 -7.85 9.03 20.30
N SER A 14 -7.53 10.06 19.51
CA SER A 14 -6.61 9.94 18.36
C SER A 14 -5.17 9.66 18.75
N GLU A 15 -4.73 10.06 19.94
CA GLU A 15 -3.32 9.91 20.32
C GLU A 15 -3.02 8.45 20.71
N VAL A 16 -3.96 7.80 21.40
CA VAL A 16 -3.91 6.37 21.72
C VAL A 16 -4.01 5.53 20.44
N ALA A 17 -4.95 5.86 19.55
CA ALA A 17 -5.10 5.18 18.26
C ALA A 17 -3.86 5.35 17.36
N ALA A 18 -3.27 6.56 17.32
CA ALA A 18 -2.05 6.82 16.57
C ALA A 18 -0.84 6.07 17.13
N LYS A 19 -0.72 5.95 18.46
CA LYS A 19 0.35 5.21 19.12
C LYS A 19 0.25 3.70 18.85
N SER A 20 -0.96 3.14 18.99
CA SER A 20 -1.21 1.73 18.66
C SER A 20 -0.93 1.42 17.19
N ALA A 21 -1.30 2.33 16.28
CA ALA A 21 -0.97 2.21 14.86
C ALA A 21 0.52 2.27 14.57
N ALA A 22 1.28 3.16 15.23
CA ALA A 22 2.73 3.22 15.08
C ALA A 22 3.40 1.90 15.49
N THR A 23 3.04 1.37 16.67
CA THR A 23 3.56 0.08 17.14
C THR A 23 3.20 -1.07 16.20
N TYR A 24 1.97 -1.09 15.68
CA TYR A 24 1.57 -2.10 14.70
C TYR A 24 2.41 -2.02 13.42
N LEU A 25 2.60 -0.81 12.86
CA LEU A 25 3.36 -0.61 11.63
C LEU A 25 4.83 -1.00 11.78
N GLU A 26 5.45 -0.74 12.93
CA GLU A 26 6.83 -1.17 13.22
C GLU A 26 7.00 -2.69 13.24
N GLN A 27 5.94 -3.45 13.55
CA GLN A 27 5.98 -4.91 13.57
C GLN A 27 5.86 -5.52 12.17
N ILE A 28 5.11 -4.88 11.27
CA ILE A 28 4.75 -5.48 9.98
C ILE A 28 5.50 -4.89 8.79
N LEU A 29 6.14 -3.73 8.92
CA LEU A 29 6.85 -3.07 7.82
C LEU A 29 8.35 -2.92 8.10
N PRO A 30 9.19 -3.06 7.05
CA PRO A 30 10.64 -3.05 7.21
C PRO A 30 11.25 -1.64 7.41
N LEU A 31 10.44 -0.59 7.36
CA LEU A 31 10.88 0.81 7.47
C LEU A 31 10.00 1.58 8.45
N PRO A 32 10.53 2.66 9.06
CA PRO A 32 9.72 3.58 9.84
C PRO A 32 8.61 4.20 8.99
N CYS A 33 7.37 4.04 9.44
CA CYS A 33 6.18 4.56 8.77
C CYS A 33 5.30 5.32 9.76
N GLN A 34 4.57 6.31 9.23
CA GLN A 34 3.64 7.13 9.98
C GLN A 34 2.28 7.19 9.28
N LEU A 35 1.25 7.55 10.04
CA LEU A 35 -0.07 7.80 9.47
C LEU A 35 -0.13 9.19 8.84
N GLY A 36 -0.67 9.26 7.62
CA GLY A 36 -1.08 10.50 6.99
C GLY A 36 -2.41 11.01 7.55
N LYS A 37 -3.06 11.95 6.83
CA LYS A 37 -4.39 12.42 7.22
C LYS A 37 -5.42 11.30 7.09
N GLY A 38 -6.18 11.08 8.16
CA GLY A 38 -7.30 10.14 8.18
C GLY A 38 -8.57 10.73 7.58
N HIS A 39 -9.43 9.88 7.06
CA HIS A 39 -10.81 10.20 6.72
C HIS A 39 -11.74 9.14 7.29
N GLN A 40 -12.93 9.56 7.70
CA GLN A 40 -13.95 8.64 8.20
C GLN A 40 -14.66 7.98 7.02
N LEU A 41 -14.85 6.66 7.10
CA LEU A 41 -15.61 5.88 6.13
C LEU A 41 -17.10 5.88 6.48
N PRO A 42 -18.01 5.60 5.52
CA PRO A 42 -19.43 5.45 5.80
C PRO A 42 -19.76 4.37 6.84
N SER A 43 -18.86 3.40 7.02
CA SER A 43 -18.97 2.36 8.05
C SER A 43 -18.69 2.86 9.48
N GLY A 44 -18.27 4.11 9.65
CA GLY A 44 -17.85 4.67 10.94
C GLY A 44 -16.35 4.61 11.16
N ASN A 45 -15.65 3.61 10.62
CA ASN A 45 -14.20 3.42 10.77
C ASN A 45 -13.37 4.57 10.18
N TRP A 46 -12.19 4.80 10.75
CA TRP A 46 -11.20 5.71 10.20
C TRP A 46 -10.27 4.98 9.23
N ARG A 47 -9.95 5.63 8.11
CA ARG A 47 -8.93 5.16 7.16
C ARG A 47 -7.81 6.17 7.04
N PHE A 48 -6.59 5.69 7.19
CA PHE A 48 -5.36 6.46 7.12
C PHE A 48 -4.47 5.97 5.97
N LEU A 49 -3.74 6.87 5.35
CA LEU A 49 -2.62 6.49 4.48
C LEU A 49 -1.42 6.12 5.35
N VAL A 50 -0.73 5.04 5.01
CA VAL A 50 0.55 4.67 5.63
C VAL A 50 1.68 5.25 4.80
N LEU A 51 2.42 6.16 5.40
CA LEU A 51 3.49 6.93 4.78
C LEU A 51 4.85 6.48 5.33
N CYS A 52 5.68 5.87 4.49
CA CYS A 52 7.01 5.42 4.92
C CYS A 52 8.10 6.38 4.46
N ASN A 53 9.11 6.54 5.33
CA ASN A 53 10.33 7.22 4.96
C ASN A 53 11.25 6.22 4.24
N ILE A 54 11.42 6.42 2.94
CA ILE A 54 12.28 5.59 2.11
C ILE A 54 13.59 6.36 1.92
N PRO A 55 14.75 5.89 2.43
CA PRO A 55 15.99 6.67 2.46
C PRO A 55 16.44 7.23 1.11
N GLU A 56 16.10 6.53 0.02
CA GLU A 56 16.45 6.92 -1.35
C GLU A 56 15.55 8.00 -1.93
N ILE A 57 14.50 8.44 -1.21
CA ILE A 57 13.46 9.33 -1.70
C ILE A 57 13.25 10.46 -0.69
N GLU A 58 13.42 11.71 -1.15
CA GLU A 58 13.29 12.92 -0.31
C GLU A 58 11.86 13.19 0.22
N ARG A 59 10.89 12.37 -0.17
CA ARG A 59 9.48 12.51 0.19
C ARG A 59 8.90 11.17 0.65
N LEU A 60 7.99 11.26 1.62
CA LEU A 60 7.26 10.11 2.12
C LEU A 60 6.47 9.41 1.00
N GLN A 61 6.53 8.08 0.98
CA GLN A 61 5.79 7.26 0.03
C GLN A 61 4.58 6.63 0.72
N THR A 62 3.42 6.69 0.06
CA THR A 62 2.25 5.92 0.50
C THR A 62 2.44 4.45 0.12
N VAL A 63 2.44 3.57 1.11
CA VAL A 63 2.67 2.14 0.89
C VAL A 63 1.44 1.28 1.20
N ALA A 64 0.50 1.78 2.01
CA ALA A 64 -0.71 1.06 2.37
C ALA A 64 -1.80 2.03 2.84
N THR A 65 -2.97 1.47 3.13
CA THR A 65 -4.01 2.15 3.91
C THR A 65 -4.30 1.34 5.16
N LEU A 66 -4.30 1.99 6.33
CA LEU A 66 -4.64 1.35 7.60
C LEU A 66 -6.03 1.78 8.04
N GLN A 67 -6.83 0.84 8.55
CA GLN A 67 -8.12 1.16 9.15
C GLN A 67 -8.05 1.07 10.67
N ILE A 68 -8.78 1.96 11.34
CA ILE A 68 -8.94 1.97 12.79
C ILE A 68 -10.43 1.96 13.07
N ASP A 69 -10.85 1.02 13.91
CA ASP A 69 -12.22 0.91 14.39
C ASP A 69 -12.56 2.15 15.23
N ALA A 70 -13.65 2.83 14.89
CA ALA A 70 -13.96 4.12 15.49
C ALA A 70 -14.53 4.02 16.91
N ASP A 71 -15.11 2.86 17.27
CA ASP A 71 -15.71 2.65 18.59
C ASP A 71 -14.67 2.21 19.62
N SER A 72 -13.73 1.36 19.21
CA SER A 72 -12.70 0.78 20.08
C SER A 72 -11.34 1.48 19.99
N GLY A 73 -11.10 2.27 18.95
CA GLY A 73 -9.80 2.88 18.65
C GLY A 73 -8.72 1.85 18.28
N GLN A 74 -9.09 0.59 18.04
CA GLN A 74 -8.16 -0.48 17.71
C GLN A 74 -7.81 -0.50 16.23
N VAL A 75 -6.57 -0.86 15.94
CA VAL A 75 -6.10 -1.06 14.57
C VAL A 75 -6.76 -2.31 14.00
N ILE A 76 -7.36 -2.18 12.82
CA ILE A 76 -7.80 -3.33 12.03
C ILE A 76 -6.57 -3.84 11.29
N PRO A 77 -6.08 -5.07 11.59
CA PRO A 77 -4.87 -5.58 10.98
C PRO A 77 -5.00 -5.68 9.46
N LEU A 78 -3.92 -5.34 8.77
CA LEU A 78 -3.75 -5.62 7.35
C LEU A 78 -3.73 -7.13 7.15
N THR A 79 -4.43 -7.59 6.12
CA THR A 79 -4.32 -8.96 5.64
C THR A 79 -2.90 -9.26 5.18
N ASP A 80 -2.52 -10.54 5.13
CA ASP A 80 -1.19 -10.95 4.65
C ASP A 80 -0.89 -10.43 3.23
N SER A 81 -1.92 -10.34 2.39
CA SER A 81 -1.81 -9.77 1.04
C SER A 81 -1.51 -8.28 1.09
N GLU A 82 -2.21 -7.51 1.93
CA GLU A 82 -1.98 -6.07 2.08
C GLU A 82 -0.60 -5.76 2.69
N GLN A 83 -0.14 -6.57 3.65
CA GLN A 83 1.21 -6.45 4.22
C GLN A 83 2.30 -6.73 3.19
N ARG A 84 2.11 -7.77 2.37
CA ARG A 84 3.01 -8.09 1.26
C ARG A 84 3.06 -6.95 0.25
N ASP A 85 1.90 -6.46 -0.20
CA ASP A 85 1.81 -5.34 -1.13
C ASP A 85 2.50 -4.08 -0.59
N ALA A 86 2.34 -3.80 0.71
CA ALA A 86 3.01 -2.67 1.35
C ALA A 86 4.54 -2.81 1.33
N THR A 87 5.05 -4.00 1.63
CA THR A 87 6.49 -4.31 1.55
C THR A 87 7.00 -4.23 0.12
N GLU A 88 6.24 -4.75 -0.85
CA GLU A 88 6.61 -4.69 -2.26
C GLU A 88 6.60 -3.24 -2.78
N ARG A 89 5.67 -2.38 -2.34
CA ARG A 89 5.69 -0.95 -2.67
C ARG A 89 6.94 -0.25 -2.17
N ILE A 90 7.41 -0.58 -0.97
CA ILE A 90 8.69 -0.08 -0.44
C ILE A 90 9.83 -0.51 -1.36
N LEU A 91 9.94 -1.81 -1.63
CA LEU A 91 11.01 -2.38 -2.48
C LEU A 91 11.01 -1.77 -3.89
N ILE A 92 9.83 -1.64 -4.51
CA ILE A 92 9.66 -1.03 -5.83
C ILE A 92 10.11 0.43 -5.81
N ALA A 93 9.74 1.18 -4.78
CA ALA A 93 10.12 2.58 -4.66
C ALA A 93 11.65 2.74 -4.49
N GLN A 94 12.29 1.92 -3.65
CA GLN A 94 13.74 1.89 -3.48
C GLN A 94 14.47 1.55 -4.79
N ALA A 95 14.01 0.53 -5.51
CA ALA A 95 14.60 0.11 -6.76
C ALA A 95 14.47 1.20 -7.84
N LYS A 96 13.30 1.83 -7.96
CA LYS A 96 13.06 2.95 -8.88
C LYS A 96 13.99 4.14 -8.58
N ALA A 97 14.13 4.53 -7.31
CA ALA A 97 15.00 5.62 -6.92
C ALA A 97 16.48 5.37 -7.27
N ARG A 98 16.88 4.09 -7.35
CA ARG A 98 18.24 3.66 -7.72
C ARG A 98 18.38 3.27 -9.20
N ASN A 99 17.35 3.47 -10.02
CA ASN A 99 17.30 3.01 -11.42
C ASN A 99 17.64 1.51 -11.59
N ARG A 100 17.07 0.66 -10.72
CA ARG A 100 17.26 -0.80 -10.75
C ARG A 100 15.92 -1.53 -10.82
N LEU A 101 15.98 -2.79 -11.23
CA LEU A 101 14.84 -3.70 -11.10
C LEU A 101 14.61 -4.02 -9.62
N PRO A 102 13.35 -3.97 -9.14
CA PRO A 102 13.02 -4.48 -7.82
C PRO A 102 13.15 -5.99 -7.85
N LEU A 103 14.06 -6.53 -7.03
CA LEU A 103 14.26 -7.97 -6.90
C LEU A 103 14.06 -8.36 -5.45
N ARG A 104 13.35 -9.46 -5.24
CA ARG A 104 13.19 -10.16 -3.96
C ARG A 104 13.53 -11.63 -4.23
N ASP A 105 14.53 -12.14 -3.52
CA ASP A 105 14.98 -13.53 -3.66
C ASP A 105 15.35 -13.93 -5.10
N GLY A 106 15.89 -12.97 -5.88
CA GLY A 106 16.27 -13.16 -7.28
C GLY A 106 15.17 -12.89 -8.31
N TYR A 107 13.93 -12.65 -7.88
CA TYR A 107 12.77 -12.48 -8.77
C TYR A 107 12.13 -11.11 -8.66
N ILE A 108 11.44 -10.67 -9.71
CA ILE A 108 10.61 -9.47 -9.61
C ILE A 108 9.40 -9.73 -8.71
N PRO A 109 9.04 -8.79 -7.81
CA PRO A 109 7.87 -8.93 -6.96
C PRO A 109 6.56 -9.00 -7.74
N GLN A 110 5.56 -9.65 -7.14
CA GLN A 110 4.24 -9.88 -7.70
C GLN A 110 3.58 -8.58 -8.17
N LEU A 111 3.54 -7.58 -7.30
CA LEU A 111 2.94 -6.27 -7.56
C LEU A 111 3.67 -5.55 -8.69
N PHE A 112 4.99 -5.70 -8.80
CA PHE A 112 5.74 -5.10 -9.90
C PHE A 112 5.40 -5.76 -11.24
N ALA A 113 5.28 -7.09 -11.27
CA ALA A 113 4.84 -7.82 -12.46
C ALA A 113 3.45 -7.36 -12.91
N CYS A 114 2.48 -7.26 -11.98
CA CYS A 114 1.15 -6.71 -12.27
C CYS A 114 1.22 -5.28 -12.82
N GLN A 115 2.06 -4.41 -12.25
CA GLN A 115 2.24 -3.04 -12.74
C GLN A 115 2.78 -3.01 -14.17
N GLN A 116 3.79 -3.84 -14.49
CA GLN A 116 4.35 -3.90 -15.84
C GLN A 116 3.33 -4.45 -16.84
N ALA A 117 2.59 -5.50 -16.49
CA ALA A 117 1.53 -6.06 -17.32
C ALA A 117 0.44 -5.02 -17.60
N ASN A 118 -0.03 -4.31 -16.57
CA ASN A 118 -1.02 -3.23 -16.74
C ASN A 118 -0.49 -2.08 -17.61
N LEU A 119 0.78 -1.70 -17.46
CA LEU A 119 1.41 -0.67 -18.30
C LEU A 119 1.52 -1.09 -19.77
N TYR A 120 1.80 -2.38 -20.03
CA TYR A 120 1.83 -2.93 -21.37
C TYR A 120 0.42 -2.95 -21.98
N LEU A 121 -0.54 -3.54 -21.27
CA LEU A 121 -1.94 -3.59 -21.70
C LEU A 121 -2.49 -2.19 -21.97
N GLY A 122 -2.10 -1.17 -21.18
CA GLY A 122 -2.57 0.20 -21.38
C GLY A 122 -2.05 0.89 -22.62
N LYS A 123 -0.96 0.38 -23.20
CA LYS A 123 -0.43 0.86 -24.48
C LYS A 123 -1.08 0.14 -25.66
N GLU A 124 -1.39 -1.14 -25.49
CA GLU A 124 -1.80 -2.01 -26.59
C GLU A 124 -3.33 -2.22 -26.68
N VAL A 125 -4.06 -2.00 -25.58
CA VAL A 125 -5.49 -2.29 -25.46
C VAL A 125 -6.26 -0.99 -25.16
N GLY A 126 -7.13 -0.58 -26.08
CA GLY A 126 -7.97 0.62 -25.95
C GLY A 126 -9.21 0.47 -25.04
N LEU A 127 -9.21 -0.51 -24.14
CA LEU A 127 -10.32 -0.81 -23.23
C LEU A 127 -9.87 -0.66 -21.77
N LEU A 128 -10.82 -0.60 -20.84
CA LEU A 128 -10.51 -0.76 -19.43
C LEU A 128 -10.13 -2.23 -19.18
N PHE A 129 -9.06 -2.46 -18.44
CA PHE A 129 -8.60 -3.79 -18.07
C PHE A 129 -7.83 -3.73 -16.74
N ALA A 130 -7.63 -4.90 -16.14
CA ALA A 130 -6.70 -5.10 -15.03
C ALA A 130 -6.03 -6.48 -15.14
N ALA A 131 -4.72 -6.52 -14.95
CA ALA A 131 -3.97 -7.75 -14.69
C ALA A 131 -4.13 -8.13 -13.21
N ILE A 132 -4.71 -9.30 -12.97
CA ILE A 132 -5.07 -9.84 -11.66
C ILE A 132 -4.55 -11.27 -11.49
N ASP A 133 -4.75 -11.84 -10.30
CA ASP A 133 -4.41 -13.23 -9.95
C ASP A 133 -3.02 -13.71 -10.42
N PRO A 134 -1.95 -13.01 -10.01
CA PRO A 134 -0.60 -13.35 -10.42
C PRO A 134 -0.15 -14.69 -9.79
N VAL A 135 0.33 -15.59 -10.64
CA VAL A 135 0.89 -16.89 -10.26
C VAL A 135 2.36 -16.94 -10.70
N PHE A 136 3.25 -17.24 -9.75
CA PHE A 136 4.66 -17.43 -10.05
C PHE A 136 4.90 -18.86 -10.54
N VAL A 137 5.47 -19.00 -11.74
CA VAL A 137 5.72 -20.28 -12.40
C VAL A 137 7.24 -20.52 -12.46
N PRO A 138 7.79 -21.42 -11.62
CA PRO A 138 9.24 -21.62 -11.48
C PRO A 138 9.80 -22.61 -12.52
N ILE A 139 9.68 -22.26 -13.80
CA ILE A 139 10.38 -22.95 -14.91
C ILE A 139 11.82 -22.39 -15.06
N ASP A 140 12.61 -22.95 -15.99
CA ASP A 140 14.03 -22.58 -16.19
C ASP A 140 14.24 -21.06 -16.36
N ASP A 141 13.31 -20.40 -17.06
CA ASP A 141 13.15 -18.94 -17.10
C ASP A 141 11.85 -18.56 -16.38
N PRO A 142 11.87 -18.29 -15.07
CA PRO A 142 10.66 -18.16 -14.28
C PRO A 142 9.82 -16.96 -14.71
N VAL A 143 8.51 -17.17 -14.77
CA VAL A 143 7.55 -16.18 -15.27
C VAL A 143 6.44 -15.91 -14.26
N TRP A 144 5.88 -14.70 -14.34
CA TRP A 144 4.60 -14.37 -13.74
C TRP A 144 3.49 -14.58 -14.77
N GLN A 145 2.57 -15.49 -14.47
CA GLN A 145 1.33 -15.65 -15.21
C GLN A 145 0.25 -14.81 -14.54
N LEU A 146 -0.52 -14.03 -15.33
CA LEU A 146 -1.60 -13.18 -14.82
C LEU A 146 -2.88 -13.42 -15.60
N SER A 147 -4.01 -13.27 -14.92
CA SER A 147 -5.34 -13.20 -15.56
C SER A 147 -5.64 -11.78 -16.00
N ILE A 148 -6.34 -11.62 -17.12
CA ILE A 148 -6.82 -10.31 -17.60
C ILE A 148 -8.32 -10.23 -17.34
N MET A 149 -8.72 -9.22 -16.58
CA MET A 149 -10.11 -8.85 -16.36
C MET A 149 -10.43 -7.59 -17.19
N PHE A 150 -11.56 -7.60 -17.89
CA PHE A 150 -12.06 -6.50 -18.72
C PHE A 150 -13.28 -5.84 -18.07
#